data_AF-A0AAV9XJR6-F1
#
_entry.id   AF-A0AAV9XJR6-F1
#
_cell.length_a   1.000
_cell.length_b   1.000
_cell.length_c   1.000
_cell.angle_alpha   90.00
_cell.angle_beta   90.00
_cell.angle_gamma   90.00
#
_symmetry.space_group_name_H-M   'P 1'
#
loop_
_entity.id
_entity.type
_entity.pdbx_description
1 polymer ?
#
loop_
_entity_poly.entity_id
_entity_poly.type
_entity_poly.pdbx_seq_one_letter_code
_entity_poly.pdbx_strand_id
1 'polypeptide(L)'
;MVKKVLLGLAIAAAVNAQSPAYGQCGGIGWTGPTTCVSGWTCVYSNDYYSQCLQSTGATTATTKTTTTKTTTTSSTKTSSTKTTTTKATTTSSAKTTTSSVKTSTTTTKSVTVTAQPGTCTPTCTVGYCTLNGGTKGGLGGTVITVSDLASLTAALDSDDPKIVYISGTITGNVQVDVGNNTHVIGKTGSELIGVGLRAWKRQNIVFANLKISKCLAPIDNILIQQTTNVLVDHCDLSSDQLHDKDYYDGALDMSHATDFVTVQNTYIHDHWKCDLVGHSDNNGAQDTGHLRVTWYRNRWTNCNSRQPSLRFGTGHVVNNYYQNSALGYSSRMGAQMLVEYSQWVNVTEIDYEESDVVGYAVDRGNDYGTGQPPILPVGTLNSVPYSYSTLDTSTVNAYTAANAGQKLSC
;
A
#
# COMPACT_ATOMS: atom_id res chain seq x y z
N MET A 1 19.40 69.73 -39.16
CA MET A 1 20.22 69.02 -38.15
C MET A 1 19.33 68.04 -37.40
N VAL A 2 19.93 66.94 -36.90
CA VAL A 2 19.34 65.88 -36.03
C VAL A 2 18.58 64.78 -36.78
N LYS A 3 18.82 63.48 -36.59
CA LYS A 3 20.03 62.66 -36.32
C LYS A 3 19.53 61.24 -36.64
N LYS A 4 20.23 60.50 -37.52
CA LYS A 4 19.94 59.08 -37.77
C LYS A 4 20.27 58.29 -36.50
N VAL A 5 19.32 57.55 -35.96
CA VAL A 5 19.55 56.60 -34.85
C VAL A 5 19.68 55.21 -35.47
N LEU A 6 20.89 54.66 -35.45
CA LEU A 6 21.16 53.25 -35.74
C LEU A 6 20.65 52.38 -34.60
N LEU A 7 19.83 51.39 -34.93
CA LEU A 7 19.40 50.32 -34.03
C LEU A 7 20.47 49.21 -34.06
N GLY A 8 21.29 49.13 -33.01
CA GLY A 8 22.26 48.05 -32.83
C GLY A 8 21.58 46.82 -32.25
N LEU A 9 21.52 45.73 -33.02
CA LEU A 9 21.08 44.42 -32.55
C LEU A 9 22.24 43.76 -31.78
N ALA A 10 22.17 43.74 -30.45
CA ALA A 10 23.10 42.99 -29.63
C ALA A 10 22.70 41.50 -29.63
N ILE A 11 23.47 40.66 -30.31
CA ILE A 11 23.34 39.20 -30.20
C ILE A 11 24.03 38.80 -28.89
N ALA A 12 23.23 38.58 -27.84
CA ALA A 12 23.72 37.94 -26.62
C ALA A 12 23.98 36.46 -26.91
N ALA A 13 25.26 36.07 -26.95
CA ALA A 13 25.62 34.66 -26.90
C ALA A 13 25.22 34.11 -25.52
N ALA A 14 24.18 33.28 -25.48
CA ALA A 14 23.82 32.53 -24.30
C ALA A 14 24.94 31.53 -23.99
N VAL A 15 25.77 31.87 -23.00
CA VAL A 15 26.67 30.90 -22.40
C VAL A 15 25.78 29.99 -21.54
N ASN A 16 25.44 28.80 -22.03
CA ASN A 16 24.72 27.81 -21.22
C ASN A 16 25.67 27.33 -20.11
N ALA A 17 25.63 27.99 -18.95
CA ALA A 17 26.34 27.58 -17.74
C ALA A 17 25.93 26.15 -17.36
N GLN A 18 26.84 25.31 -16.86
CA GLN A 18 26.52 23.93 -16.48
C GLN A 18 25.34 23.86 -15.49
N SER A 19 24.50 22.83 -15.60
CA SER A 19 23.40 22.60 -14.66
C SER A 19 23.96 22.22 -13.28
N PRO A 20 23.48 22.85 -12.19
CA PRO A 20 23.99 22.61 -10.84
C PRO A 20 23.69 21.17 -10.38
N ALA A 21 24.26 20.78 -9.25
CA ALA A 21 23.91 19.55 -8.56
C ALA A 21 22.38 19.44 -8.41
N TYR A 22 21.79 18.30 -8.80
CA TYR A 22 20.35 18.05 -8.84
C TYR A 22 19.54 18.96 -9.79
N GLY A 23 20.18 19.77 -10.63
CA GLY A 23 19.53 20.58 -11.64
C GLY A 23 19.04 19.77 -12.85
N GLN A 24 18.04 20.29 -13.56
CA GLN A 24 17.60 19.70 -14.84
C GLN A 24 18.70 19.87 -15.90
N CYS A 25 18.97 18.81 -16.64
CA CYS A 25 20.01 18.75 -17.67
C CYS A 25 19.51 18.17 -18.99
N GLY A 26 18.20 17.98 -19.15
CA GLY A 26 17.61 17.45 -20.37
C GLY A 26 16.09 17.29 -20.27
N GLY A 27 15.47 16.92 -21.38
CA GLY A 27 14.03 16.78 -21.53
C GLY A 27 13.47 17.48 -22.77
N ILE A 28 12.39 16.96 -23.33
CA ILE A 28 11.63 17.60 -24.42
C ILE A 28 11.17 18.98 -23.95
N GLY A 29 11.54 20.01 -24.73
CA GLY A 29 11.22 21.41 -24.42
C GLY A 29 12.21 22.11 -23.47
N TRP A 30 13.21 21.40 -22.93
CA TRP A 30 14.25 22.02 -22.11
C TRP A 30 15.20 22.88 -22.97
N THR A 31 15.28 24.17 -22.66
CA THR A 31 16.17 25.14 -23.33
C THR A 31 17.40 25.50 -22.50
N GLY A 32 17.50 24.94 -21.29
CA GLY A 32 18.60 25.19 -20.37
C GLY A 32 19.83 24.34 -20.64
N PRO A 33 20.75 24.28 -19.66
CA PRO A 33 22.02 23.56 -19.81
C PRO A 33 21.82 22.06 -19.96
N THR A 34 22.63 21.40 -20.80
CA THR A 34 22.56 19.95 -21.03
C THR A 34 23.74 19.17 -20.43
N THR A 35 24.68 19.88 -19.80
CA THR A 35 25.84 19.31 -19.13
C THR A 35 25.80 19.68 -17.65
N CYS A 36 26.20 18.74 -16.79
CA CYS A 36 26.22 18.92 -15.34
C CYS A 36 27.55 19.51 -14.86
N VAL A 37 27.54 20.12 -13.68
CA VAL A 37 28.77 20.52 -12.97
C VAL A 37 29.70 19.33 -12.74
N SER A 38 31.01 19.60 -12.65
CA SER A 38 32.03 18.55 -12.48
C SER A 38 31.71 17.59 -11.32
N GLY A 39 31.84 16.28 -11.55
CA GLY A 39 31.48 15.23 -10.60
C GLY A 39 30.01 14.76 -10.66
N TRP A 40 29.20 15.36 -11.53
CA TRP A 40 27.80 15.02 -11.72
C TRP A 40 27.54 14.57 -13.16
N THR A 41 26.63 13.61 -13.33
CA THR A 41 26.25 13.06 -14.63
C THR A 41 24.79 13.36 -14.89
N CYS A 42 24.46 13.76 -16.13
CA CYS A 42 23.07 13.95 -16.53
C CYS A 42 22.41 12.59 -16.71
N VAL A 43 21.51 12.23 -15.78
CA VAL A 43 20.80 10.96 -15.79
C VAL A 43 19.40 11.19 -16.37
N TYR A 44 19.06 10.44 -17.42
CA TYR A 44 17.73 10.46 -18.02
C TYR A 44 16.71 9.96 -17.00
N SER A 45 15.64 10.73 -16.78
CA SER A 45 14.52 10.31 -15.93
C SER A 45 13.31 9.96 -16.78
N ASN A 46 12.91 10.83 -17.71
CA ASN A 46 11.87 10.58 -18.70
C ASN A 46 12.03 11.52 -19.90
N ASP A 47 11.13 11.37 -20.88
CA ASP A 47 11.19 12.14 -22.13
C ASP A 47 11.19 13.66 -21.92
N TYR A 48 10.58 14.17 -20.85
CA TYR A 48 10.48 15.60 -20.55
C TYR A 48 11.50 16.08 -19.50
N TYR A 49 12.29 15.17 -18.89
CA TYR A 49 13.16 15.52 -17.78
C TYR A 49 14.39 14.60 -17.63
N SER A 50 15.57 15.20 -17.48
CA SER A 50 16.82 14.55 -17.05
C SER A 50 17.46 15.39 -15.94
N GLN A 51 18.14 14.76 -14.97
CA GLN A 51 18.70 15.45 -13.79
C GLN A 51 20.17 15.14 -13.57
N CYS A 52 20.93 16.13 -13.08
CA CYS A 52 22.30 15.94 -12.63
C CYS A 52 22.35 15.16 -11.32
N LEU A 53 22.94 13.96 -11.33
CA LEU A 53 23.15 13.11 -10.15
C LEU A 53 24.63 12.76 -9.94
N GLN A 54 25.04 12.51 -8.69
CA GLN A 54 26.40 12.11 -8.35
C GLN A 54 26.68 10.68 -8.82
N SER A 55 27.72 10.51 -9.63
CA SER A 55 28.20 9.18 -10.02
C SER A 55 29.21 8.69 -8.99
N THR A 56 28.85 7.69 -8.19
CA THR A 56 29.81 6.90 -7.40
C THR A 56 30.38 5.79 -8.27
N GLY A 57 31.57 6.01 -8.83
CA GLY A 57 32.40 4.93 -9.40
C GLY A 57 32.70 5.06 -10.90
N ALA A 58 33.97 4.89 -11.24
CA ALA A 58 34.53 5.04 -12.59
C ALA A 58 34.22 3.87 -13.54
N THR A 59 34.46 4.14 -14.83
CA THR A 59 34.68 3.25 -15.99
C THR A 59 33.48 2.56 -16.65
N THR A 60 33.02 3.08 -17.80
CA THR A 60 33.44 2.64 -19.17
C THR A 60 32.45 3.22 -20.20
N ALA A 61 32.97 3.97 -21.17
CA ALA A 61 32.20 4.49 -22.29
C ALA A 61 31.75 3.34 -23.22
N THR A 62 30.48 3.31 -23.62
CA THR A 62 30.04 2.51 -24.76
C THR A 62 29.09 3.34 -25.61
N THR A 63 29.58 3.69 -26.80
CA THR A 63 28.93 4.40 -27.89
C THR A 63 27.67 3.67 -28.35
N LYS A 64 26.52 4.34 -28.39
CA LYS A 64 25.27 3.80 -28.96
C LYS A 64 25.05 4.38 -30.37
N THR A 65 25.11 3.51 -31.35
CA THR A 65 24.84 3.80 -32.77
C THR A 65 23.34 4.02 -32.99
N THR A 66 23.02 5.12 -33.66
CA THR A 66 21.67 5.51 -34.13
C THR A 66 21.18 4.55 -35.20
N THR A 67 19.94 4.05 -35.10
CA THR A 67 19.25 3.42 -36.23
C THR A 67 17.82 3.97 -36.32
N THR A 68 17.60 4.71 -37.39
CA THR A 68 16.33 5.28 -37.85
C THR A 68 15.36 4.16 -38.21
N LYS A 69 14.09 4.24 -37.79
CA LYS A 69 13.02 3.34 -38.27
C LYS A 69 11.93 4.13 -38.97
N THR A 70 11.85 3.90 -40.27
CA THR A 70 10.85 4.42 -41.21
C THR A 70 9.51 3.71 -41.04
N THR A 71 8.45 4.49 -41.22
CA THR A 71 7.03 4.12 -41.37
C THR A 71 6.77 3.10 -42.48
N THR A 72 5.84 2.16 -42.26
CA THR A 72 4.98 1.59 -43.32
C THR A 72 3.71 1.00 -42.72
N THR A 73 2.59 1.39 -43.34
CA THR A 73 1.21 0.93 -43.19
C THR A 73 0.98 -0.41 -43.91
N SER A 74 0.07 -1.26 -43.40
CA SER A 74 -1.13 -1.77 -44.12
C SER A 74 -1.72 -3.10 -43.58
N SER A 75 -3.03 -3.04 -43.31
CA SER A 75 -4.14 -4.00 -43.59
C SER A 75 -4.11 -5.50 -43.20
N THR A 76 -5.08 -5.84 -42.33
CA THR A 76 -6.09 -6.94 -42.38
C THR A 76 -5.90 -8.12 -43.37
N LYS A 77 -6.11 -9.38 -42.95
CA LYS A 77 -7.41 -10.12 -42.90
C LYS A 77 -7.24 -11.66 -42.70
N THR A 78 -8.19 -12.23 -41.96
CA THR A 78 -8.82 -13.59 -42.07
C THR A 78 -8.19 -14.87 -41.48
N SER A 79 -8.92 -15.35 -40.47
CA SER A 79 -9.21 -16.72 -40.02
C SER A 79 -9.26 -17.83 -41.08
N SER A 80 -8.78 -19.04 -40.74
CA SER A 80 -9.51 -20.30 -41.00
C SER A 80 -8.99 -21.46 -40.13
N THR A 81 -9.84 -22.47 -40.02
CA THR A 81 -10.03 -23.42 -38.92
C THR A 81 -9.49 -24.82 -39.26
N LYS A 82 -9.23 -25.62 -38.20
CA LYS A 82 -9.44 -27.09 -38.09
C LYS A 82 -8.54 -28.02 -38.94
N THR A 83 -7.89 -28.99 -38.30
CA THR A 83 -8.41 -30.37 -38.14
C THR A 83 -7.34 -31.31 -37.56
N THR A 84 -7.82 -32.11 -36.60
CA THR A 84 -7.22 -33.26 -35.92
C THR A 84 -6.78 -34.37 -36.88
N THR A 85 -5.61 -34.97 -36.66
CA THR A 85 -5.40 -36.38 -37.01
C THR A 85 -4.40 -37.05 -36.08
N THR A 86 -4.91 -38.03 -35.35
CA THR A 86 -4.17 -39.05 -34.58
C THR A 86 -3.48 -40.04 -35.53
N LYS A 87 -2.22 -40.38 -35.27
CA LYS A 87 -1.67 -41.71 -35.58
C LYS A 87 -0.44 -42.01 -34.71
N ALA A 88 -0.56 -43.07 -33.91
CA ALA A 88 0.53 -43.70 -33.17
C ALA A 88 1.28 -44.69 -34.08
N THR A 89 2.62 -44.72 -34.06
CA THR A 89 3.42 -45.95 -34.26
C THR A 89 4.89 -45.77 -33.82
N THR A 90 5.32 -46.67 -32.93
CA THR A 90 6.66 -47.32 -32.78
C THR A 90 7.95 -46.53 -32.53
N THR A 91 8.44 -46.73 -31.31
CA THR A 91 9.81 -47.10 -30.88
C THR A 91 10.93 -47.22 -31.93
N SER A 92 11.99 -46.45 -31.72
CA SER A 92 13.38 -46.89 -31.94
C SER A 92 14.33 -46.12 -31.02
N SER A 93 15.04 -46.85 -30.15
CA SER A 93 16.05 -46.34 -29.24
C SER A 93 17.25 -45.75 -30.00
N ALA A 94 17.61 -44.52 -29.66
CA ALA A 94 18.93 -43.95 -29.97
C ALA A 94 19.57 -43.46 -28.67
N LYS A 95 20.70 -44.09 -28.34
CA LYS A 95 21.56 -43.80 -27.19
C LYS A 95 22.36 -42.54 -27.49
N THR A 96 22.04 -41.44 -26.83
CA THR A 96 22.85 -40.22 -26.86
C THR A 96 23.34 -39.91 -25.44
N THR A 97 24.66 -39.99 -25.28
CA THR A 97 25.40 -39.55 -24.10
C THR A 97 25.44 -38.03 -24.07
N THR A 98 24.74 -37.42 -23.12
CA THR A 98 24.86 -36.00 -22.79
C THR A 98 25.14 -35.84 -21.30
N SER A 99 26.24 -35.17 -21.01
CA SER A 99 26.76 -34.85 -19.68
C SER A 99 25.76 -34.02 -18.88
N SER A 100 25.34 -34.55 -17.73
CA SER A 100 24.46 -33.86 -16.79
C SER A 100 25.21 -32.76 -16.04
N VAL A 101 24.93 -31.50 -16.38
CA VAL A 101 25.22 -30.36 -15.49
C VAL A 101 24.26 -30.45 -14.31
N LYS A 102 24.80 -30.60 -13.10
CA LYS A 102 24.01 -30.58 -11.85
C LYS A 102 23.44 -29.17 -11.65
N THR A 103 22.17 -28.99 -12.00
CA THR A 103 21.37 -27.88 -11.51
C THR A 103 21.03 -28.15 -10.05
N SER A 104 21.59 -27.36 -9.13
CA SER A 104 21.23 -27.41 -7.72
C SER A 104 19.84 -26.80 -7.53
N THR A 105 18.81 -27.63 -7.55
CA THR A 105 17.51 -27.27 -6.96
C THR A 105 17.71 -27.08 -5.46
N THR A 106 17.67 -25.82 -5.01
CA THR A 106 17.54 -25.48 -3.60
C THR A 106 16.16 -25.90 -3.15
N THR A 107 16.04 -27.12 -2.64
CA THR A 107 14.81 -27.61 -2.02
C THR A 107 14.60 -26.85 -0.72
N THR A 108 13.66 -25.91 -0.69
CA THR A 108 13.22 -25.24 0.54
C THR A 108 12.66 -26.31 1.47
N LYS A 109 13.39 -26.63 2.55
CA LYS A 109 12.90 -27.56 3.58
C LYS A 109 11.77 -26.87 4.33
N SER A 110 10.53 -27.24 4.02
CA SER A 110 9.36 -26.92 4.85
C SER A 110 9.44 -27.74 6.14
N VAL A 111 9.77 -27.10 7.26
CA VAL A 111 9.70 -27.73 8.58
C VAL A 111 8.34 -27.42 9.17
N THR A 112 7.49 -28.44 9.32
CA THR A 112 6.21 -28.31 10.02
C THR A 112 6.47 -28.27 11.53
N VAL A 113 6.72 -27.08 12.06
CA VAL A 113 6.62 -26.82 13.51
C VAL A 113 5.22 -26.28 13.78
N THR A 114 4.50 -26.84 14.76
CA THR A 114 3.20 -26.31 15.19
C THR A 114 3.39 -24.90 15.73
N ALA A 115 2.92 -23.90 15.00
CA ALA A 115 3.05 -22.50 15.40
C ALA A 115 2.26 -22.19 16.68
N GLN A 116 2.90 -21.51 17.63
CA GLN A 116 2.29 -21.02 18.87
C GLN A 116 2.23 -19.48 18.86
N PRO A 117 1.27 -18.87 19.58
CA PRO A 117 1.26 -17.43 19.78
C PRO A 117 2.55 -16.95 20.45
N GLY A 118 3.03 -15.79 20.01
CA GLY A 118 4.23 -15.15 20.55
C GLY A 118 4.27 -13.67 20.19
N THR A 119 5.30 -12.96 20.62
CA THR A 119 5.44 -11.51 20.38
C THR A 119 5.52 -11.14 18.89
N CYS A 120 5.92 -12.09 18.04
CA CYS A 120 5.95 -11.97 16.58
C CYS A 120 4.81 -12.77 15.89
N THR A 121 3.74 -13.09 16.62
CA THR A 121 2.56 -13.76 16.07
C THR A 121 1.34 -13.28 16.86
N PRO A 122 0.92 -12.03 16.61
CA PRO A 122 -0.16 -11.42 17.36
C PRO A 122 -1.47 -12.17 17.09
N THR A 123 -2.33 -12.16 18.10
CA THR A 123 -3.68 -12.72 18.00
C THR A 123 -4.69 -11.62 18.27
N CYS A 124 -5.90 -11.81 17.76
CA CYS A 124 -6.95 -10.85 18.01
C CYS A 124 -7.44 -10.93 19.46
N THR A 125 -7.24 -9.86 20.23
CA THR A 125 -7.59 -9.77 21.65
C THR A 125 -8.56 -8.64 21.97
N VAL A 126 -8.83 -7.76 21.01
CA VAL A 126 -9.70 -6.58 21.15
C VAL A 126 -10.35 -6.27 19.81
N GLY A 127 -11.49 -5.59 19.82
CA GLY A 127 -12.15 -5.14 18.61
C GLY A 127 -13.07 -6.17 17.98
N TYR A 128 -13.66 -5.80 16.84
CA TYR A 128 -14.61 -6.64 16.11
C TYR A 128 -14.01 -7.97 15.63
N CYS A 129 -12.69 -8.06 15.45
CA CYS A 129 -12.05 -9.33 15.08
C CYS A 129 -12.20 -10.43 16.16
N THR A 130 -12.56 -10.07 17.39
CA THR A 130 -12.77 -11.02 18.50
C THR A 130 -14.11 -11.75 18.39
N LEU A 131 -15.03 -11.19 17.61
CA LEU A 131 -16.38 -11.71 17.44
C LEU A 131 -16.43 -12.72 16.29
N ASN A 132 -17.61 -13.26 16.01
CA ASN A 132 -17.82 -14.22 14.92
C ASN A 132 -16.87 -15.44 14.96
N GLY A 133 -16.60 -15.96 16.16
CA GLY A 133 -15.67 -17.07 16.36
C GLY A 133 -14.19 -16.67 16.47
N GLY A 134 -13.87 -15.39 16.27
CA GLY A 134 -12.55 -14.79 16.48
C GLY A 134 -11.59 -14.98 15.30
N THR A 135 -10.55 -14.14 15.26
CA THR A 135 -9.45 -14.24 14.30
C THR A 135 -8.24 -14.95 14.91
N LYS A 136 -7.88 -16.11 14.35
CA LYS A 136 -6.78 -16.98 14.76
C LYS A 136 -5.65 -17.08 13.74
N GLY A 137 -5.84 -16.52 12.54
CA GLY A 137 -4.92 -16.66 11.41
C GLY A 137 -4.56 -18.13 11.16
N GLY A 138 -3.27 -18.37 10.89
CA GLY A 138 -2.71 -19.72 10.68
C GLY A 138 -2.05 -20.39 11.88
N LEU A 139 -2.45 -20.08 13.11
CA LEU A 139 -1.97 -20.82 14.29
C LEU A 139 -2.22 -22.33 14.15
N GLY A 140 -1.29 -23.13 14.65
CA GLY A 140 -1.31 -24.60 14.50
C GLY A 140 -0.95 -25.11 13.09
N GLY A 141 -0.75 -24.20 12.14
CA GLY A 141 -0.42 -24.48 10.75
C GLY A 141 1.07 -24.62 10.43
N THR A 142 1.38 -24.66 9.14
CA THR A 142 2.77 -24.67 8.65
C THR A 142 3.44 -23.30 8.79
N VAL A 143 4.73 -23.27 9.13
CA VAL A 143 5.52 -22.03 9.19
C VAL A 143 6.47 -21.96 8.01
N ILE A 144 6.44 -20.86 7.28
CA ILE A 144 7.22 -20.61 6.06
C ILE A 144 7.92 -19.26 6.21
N THR A 145 9.19 -19.16 5.80
CA THR A 145 9.86 -17.85 5.61
C THR A 145 10.13 -17.66 4.13
N VAL A 146 9.82 -16.48 3.61
CA VAL A 146 10.00 -16.08 2.21
C VAL A 146 10.89 -14.84 2.14
N SER A 147 11.59 -14.69 1.02
CA SER A 147 12.51 -13.57 0.79
C SER A 147 12.50 -13.06 -0.66
N ASP A 148 11.59 -13.58 -1.48
CA ASP A 148 11.40 -13.15 -2.85
C ASP A 148 9.93 -13.25 -3.24
N LEU A 149 9.56 -12.58 -4.34
CA LEU A 149 8.17 -12.47 -4.77
C LEU A 149 7.56 -13.83 -5.15
N ALA A 150 8.35 -14.73 -5.74
CA ALA A 150 7.86 -16.03 -6.19
C ALA A 150 7.50 -16.93 -5.00
N SER A 151 8.37 -17.01 -4.00
CA SER A 151 8.14 -17.74 -2.76
C SER A 151 7.01 -17.12 -1.92
N LEU A 152 6.91 -15.79 -1.87
CA LEU A 152 5.79 -15.08 -1.24
C LEU A 152 4.46 -15.47 -1.88
N THR A 153 4.37 -15.36 -3.21
CA THR A 153 3.13 -15.68 -3.95
C THR A 153 2.73 -17.13 -3.74
N ALA A 154 3.67 -18.06 -3.88
CA ALA A 154 3.40 -19.49 -3.70
C ALA A 154 3.01 -19.86 -2.26
N ALA A 155 3.61 -19.23 -1.26
CA ALA A 155 3.31 -19.51 0.14
C ALA A 155 1.92 -19.01 0.57
N LEU A 156 1.38 -17.97 -0.09
CA LEU A 156 0.10 -17.37 0.25
C LEU A 156 -1.09 -17.99 -0.50
N ASP A 157 -0.84 -18.67 -1.62
CA ASP A 157 -1.83 -19.35 -2.46
C ASP A 157 -2.27 -20.72 -1.88
N SER A 158 -2.84 -20.69 -0.68
CA SER A 158 -3.46 -21.85 -0.03
C SER A 158 -4.46 -21.40 1.03
N ASP A 159 -5.45 -22.23 1.35
CA ASP A 159 -6.39 -22.00 2.44
C ASP A 159 -6.05 -22.76 3.72
N ASP A 160 -5.02 -23.60 3.67
CA ASP A 160 -4.55 -24.33 4.84
C ASP A 160 -3.97 -23.37 5.89
N PRO A 161 -4.16 -23.66 7.19
CA PRO A 161 -3.55 -22.89 8.27
C PRO A 161 -2.04 -22.73 8.06
N LYS A 162 -1.56 -21.47 8.03
CA LYS A 162 -0.12 -21.18 7.86
C LYS A 162 0.32 -19.82 8.39
N ILE A 163 1.59 -19.75 8.75
CA ILE A 163 2.30 -18.52 9.09
C ILE A 163 3.39 -18.30 8.04
N VAL A 164 3.29 -17.20 7.32
CA VAL A 164 4.28 -16.77 6.32
C VAL A 164 5.02 -15.56 6.85
N TYR A 165 6.29 -15.76 7.18
CA TYR A 165 7.22 -14.69 7.54
C TYR A 165 7.91 -14.13 6.29
N ILE A 166 7.86 -12.82 6.11
CA ILE A 166 8.59 -12.10 5.07
C ILE A 166 9.92 -11.63 5.65
N SER A 167 11.01 -11.85 4.92
CA SER A 167 12.35 -11.44 5.31
C SER A 167 13.04 -10.66 4.20
N GLY A 168 13.80 -9.64 4.57
CA GLY A 168 14.45 -8.75 3.61
C GLY A 168 13.46 -7.89 2.82
N THR A 169 13.95 -7.28 1.75
CA THR A 169 13.15 -6.42 0.86
C THR A 169 12.67 -7.23 -0.34
N ILE A 170 11.37 -7.20 -0.62
CA ILE A 170 10.76 -7.76 -1.82
C ILE A 170 10.14 -6.62 -2.61
N THR A 171 10.60 -6.43 -3.85
CA THR A 171 10.11 -5.38 -4.75
C THR A 171 9.28 -5.98 -5.87
N GLY A 172 8.25 -5.26 -6.32
CA GLY A 172 7.42 -5.65 -7.45
C GLY A 172 6.46 -4.54 -7.89
N ASN A 173 5.49 -4.92 -8.71
CA ASN A 173 4.33 -4.10 -9.08
C ASN A 173 3.14 -5.03 -9.25
N VAL A 174 2.72 -5.65 -8.14
CA VAL A 174 1.74 -6.75 -8.16
C VAL A 174 0.93 -6.78 -6.87
N GLN A 175 -0.34 -7.17 -6.99
CA GLN A 175 -1.17 -7.54 -5.86
C GLN A 175 -1.07 -9.05 -5.64
N VAL A 176 -0.61 -9.49 -4.47
CA VAL A 176 -0.53 -10.90 -4.09
C VAL A 176 -1.75 -11.28 -3.26
N ASP A 177 -2.47 -12.32 -3.68
CA ASP A 177 -3.62 -12.83 -2.95
C ASP A 177 -3.20 -13.64 -1.72
N VAL A 178 -3.93 -13.45 -0.62
CA VAL A 178 -3.76 -14.15 0.65
C VAL A 178 -4.93 -15.11 0.84
N GLY A 179 -4.64 -16.40 0.99
CA GLY A 179 -5.66 -17.41 1.28
C GLY A 179 -6.11 -17.43 2.75
N ASN A 180 -7.12 -18.25 3.03
CA ASN A 180 -7.73 -18.39 4.36
C ASN A 180 -6.71 -18.85 5.42
N ASN A 181 -7.04 -18.62 6.69
CA ASN A 181 -6.30 -19.15 7.84
C ASN A 181 -4.81 -18.79 7.81
N THR A 182 -4.50 -17.52 7.56
CA THR A 182 -3.12 -17.09 7.30
C THR A 182 -2.68 -16.04 8.30
N HIS A 183 -1.46 -16.20 8.82
CA HIS A 183 -0.66 -15.08 9.30
C HIS A 183 0.32 -14.68 8.19
N VAL A 184 0.32 -13.40 7.79
CA VAL A 184 1.37 -12.81 6.95
C VAL A 184 2.12 -11.81 7.82
N ILE A 185 3.39 -12.10 8.12
CA ILE A 185 4.15 -11.38 9.12
C ILE A 185 5.45 -10.85 8.55
N GLY A 186 5.72 -9.55 8.65
CA GLY A 186 7.03 -9.00 8.33
C GLY A 186 8.03 -9.26 9.47
N LYS A 187 9.24 -9.76 9.17
CA LYS A 187 10.34 -9.74 10.13
C LYS A 187 10.87 -8.32 10.32
N THR A 188 11.56 -8.05 11.45
CA THR A 188 12.18 -6.74 11.68
C THR A 188 13.07 -6.36 10.51
N GLY A 189 12.82 -5.18 9.91
CA GLY A 189 13.59 -4.66 8.79
C GLY A 189 13.21 -5.26 7.42
N SER A 190 12.19 -6.11 7.36
CA SER A 190 11.61 -6.56 6.08
C SER A 190 10.69 -5.50 5.48
N GLU A 191 10.61 -5.44 4.16
CA GLU A 191 9.76 -4.48 3.46
C GLU A 191 9.26 -5.03 2.13
N LEU A 192 8.01 -4.71 1.80
CA LEU A 192 7.42 -4.88 0.47
C LEU A 192 7.37 -3.52 -0.23
N ILE A 193 8.00 -3.40 -1.39
CA ILE A 193 8.00 -2.15 -2.18
C ILE A 193 7.27 -2.42 -3.50
N GLY A 194 6.12 -1.79 -3.71
CA GLY A 194 5.25 -2.00 -4.87
C GLY A 194 4.53 -3.36 -4.91
N VAL A 195 4.57 -4.12 -3.80
CA VAL A 195 3.86 -5.40 -3.66
C VAL A 195 2.75 -5.23 -2.63
N GLY A 196 1.51 -5.16 -3.11
CA GLY A 196 0.33 -5.10 -2.26
C GLY A 196 -0.16 -6.49 -1.87
N LEU A 197 -0.89 -6.60 -0.76
CA LEU A 197 -1.52 -7.85 -0.33
C LEU A 197 -3.03 -7.74 -0.40
N ARG A 198 -3.71 -8.77 -0.91
CA ARG A 198 -5.17 -8.79 -1.03
C ARG A 198 -5.80 -10.01 -0.38
N ALA A 199 -6.79 -9.79 0.48
CA ALA A 199 -7.72 -10.83 0.91
C ALA A 199 -9.05 -10.63 0.18
N TRP A 200 -9.40 -11.55 -0.72
CA TRP A 200 -10.62 -11.48 -1.53
C TRP A 200 -11.49 -12.72 -1.32
N LYS A 201 -12.69 -12.56 -0.75
CA LYS A 201 -13.58 -13.70 -0.42
C LYS A 201 -12.88 -14.71 0.49
N ARG A 202 -12.39 -14.21 1.62
CA ARG A 202 -11.61 -15.00 2.59
C ARG A 202 -12.17 -14.88 4.01
N GLN A 203 -11.54 -15.58 4.93
CA GLN A 203 -11.78 -15.45 6.35
C GLN A 203 -10.53 -15.80 7.17
N ASN A 204 -10.50 -15.31 8.41
CA ASN A 204 -9.50 -15.69 9.41
C ASN A 204 -8.06 -15.37 8.97
N ILE A 205 -7.76 -14.09 8.78
CA ILE A 205 -6.44 -13.61 8.31
C ILE A 205 -5.85 -12.61 9.30
N VAL A 206 -4.54 -12.69 9.51
CA VAL A 206 -3.76 -11.74 10.28
C VAL A 206 -2.66 -11.16 9.39
N PHE A 207 -2.67 -9.84 9.23
CA PHE A 207 -1.58 -9.05 8.67
C PHE A 207 -0.82 -8.43 9.83
N ALA A 208 0.45 -8.76 10.00
CA ALA A 208 1.20 -8.33 11.17
C ALA A 208 2.62 -7.84 10.86
N ASN A 209 3.07 -6.77 11.52
CA ASN A 209 4.46 -6.31 11.44
C ASN A 209 4.97 -6.08 10.00
N LEU A 210 4.07 -5.79 9.07
CA LEU A 210 4.41 -5.57 7.67
C LEU A 210 4.86 -4.14 7.47
N LYS A 211 5.87 -3.93 6.64
CA LYS A 211 6.18 -2.62 6.06
C LYS A 211 5.89 -2.70 4.57
N ILE A 212 4.90 -1.96 4.08
CA ILE A 212 4.49 -1.99 2.68
C ILE A 212 4.45 -0.58 2.14
N SER A 213 5.14 -0.33 1.03
CA SER A 213 5.22 1.00 0.45
C SER A 213 5.05 1.02 -1.07
N LYS A 214 4.66 2.18 -1.61
CA LYS A 214 4.75 2.51 -3.05
C LYS A 214 3.99 1.56 -3.99
N CYS A 215 2.83 1.05 -3.57
CA CYS A 215 1.96 0.24 -4.42
C CYS A 215 1.26 1.13 -5.45
N LEU A 216 1.66 1.01 -6.73
CA LEU A 216 1.11 1.81 -7.81
C LEU A 216 -0.37 1.50 -8.01
N ALA A 217 -1.19 2.54 -8.24
CA ALA A 217 -2.60 2.34 -8.54
C ALA A 217 -2.76 1.34 -9.72
N PRO A 218 -3.73 0.41 -9.66
CA PRO A 218 -4.84 0.33 -8.69
C PRO A 218 -4.56 -0.60 -7.49
N ILE A 219 -3.29 -0.80 -7.11
CA ILE A 219 -2.91 -1.71 -6.03
C ILE A 219 -2.86 -0.94 -4.71
N ASP A 220 -3.60 -1.42 -3.71
CA ASP A 220 -3.47 -0.92 -2.34
C ASP A 220 -2.35 -1.63 -1.60
N ASN A 221 -1.78 -1.02 -0.54
CA ASN A 221 -0.81 -1.74 0.28
C ASN A 221 -1.46 -3.01 0.90
N ILE A 222 -2.66 -2.86 1.47
CA ILE A 222 -3.50 -3.97 1.92
C ILE A 222 -4.95 -3.73 1.45
N LEU A 223 -5.49 -4.68 0.69
CA LEU A 223 -6.87 -4.66 0.17
C LEU A 223 -7.68 -5.84 0.73
N ILE A 224 -8.78 -5.56 1.42
CA ILE A 224 -9.64 -6.56 2.07
C ILE A 224 -11.06 -6.46 1.52
N GLN A 225 -11.50 -7.48 0.80
CA GLN A 225 -12.76 -7.44 0.09
C GLN A 225 -13.56 -8.72 0.34
N GLN A 226 -14.83 -8.57 0.71
CA GLN A 226 -15.73 -9.68 1.02
C GLN A 226 -15.09 -10.70 1.97
N THR A 227 -14.37 -10.20 2.96
CA THR A 227 -13.56 -11.02 3.87
C THR A 227 -13.96 -10.79 5.31
N THR A 228 -14.00 -11.85 6.12
CA THR A 228 -14.41 -11.77 7.52
C THR A 228 -13.29 -12.14 8.48
N ASN A 229 -13.35 -11.63 9.72
CA ASN A 229 -12.40 -11.97 10.78
C ASN A 229 -10.95 -11.68 10.38
N VAL A 230 -10.61 -10.39 10.38
CA VAL A 230 -9.28 -9.91 10.00
C VAL A 230 -8.65 -9.09 11.11
N LEU A 231 -7.37 -9.33 11.38
CA LEU A 231 -6.54 -8.47 12.22
C LEU A 231 -5.45 -7.83 11.35
N VAL A 232 -5.34 -6.51 11.42
CA VAL A 232 -4.19 -5.75 10.92
C VAL A 232 -3.49 -5.17 12.14
N ASP A 233 -2.28 -5.63 12.45
CA ASP A 233 -1.57 -5.29 13.69
C ASP A 233 -0.12 -4.90 13.42
N HIS A 234 0.35 -3.77 13.98
CA HIS A 234 1.75 -3.35 13.83
C HIS A 234 2.21 -3.20 12.37
N CYS A 235 1.33 -2.83 11.45
CA CYS A 235 1.72 -2.56 10.06
C CYS A 235 2.22 -1.13 9.88
N ASP A 236 3.15 -0.92 8.96
CA ASP A 236 3.68 0.37 8.50
C ASP A 236 3.34 0.49 7.00
N LEU A 237 2.41 1.38 6.66
CA LEU A 237 1.84 1.49 5.31
C LEU A 237 2.04 2.91 4.79
N SER A 238 2.67 3.05 3.62
CA SER A 238 3.01 4.37 3.09
C SER A 238 3.14 4.44 1.58
N SER A 239 3.17 5.66 1.05
CA SER A 239 3.62 5.92 -0.31
C SER A 239 4.42 7.22 -0.35
N ASP A 240 3.96 8.23 -1.08
CA ASP A 240 4.33 9.63 -0.93
C ASP A 240 3.16 10.51 -1.41
N GLN A 241 3.27 11.82 -1.16
CA GLN A 241 2.39 12.84 -1.73
C GLN A 241 3.10 13.71 -2.77
N LEU A 242 4.11 13.18 -3.46
CA LEU A 242 4.89 13.92 -4.48
C LEU A 242 4.25 13.87 -5.87
N HIS A 243 3.19 13.08 -6.01
CA HIS A 243 2.42 12.87 -7.22
C HIS A 243 0.96 13.26 -6.99
N ASP A 244 0.14 13.21 -8.04
CA ASP A 244 -1.30 13.39 -7.87
C ASP A 244 -1.91 12.24 -7.03
N LYS A 245 -3.11 12.50 -6.51
CA LYS A 245 -3.79 11.61 -5.57
C LYS A 245 -4.12 10.21 -6.09
N ASP A 246 -4.06 9.99 -7.41
CA ASP A 246 -4.42 8.72 -8.05
C ASP A 246 -3.22 7.99 -8.65
N TYR A 247 -2.00 8.50 -8.44
CA TYR A 247 -0.76 7.77 -8.78
C TYR A 247 -0.61 6.48 -7.94
N TYR A 248 -0.94 6.59 -6.65
CA TYR A 248 -1.17 5.45 -5.75
C TYR A 248 -2.67 5.36 -5.45
N ASP A 249 -3.17 4.18 -5.07
CA ASP A 249 -4.56 4.04 -4.65
C ASP A 249 -4.73 4.18 -3.12
N GLY A 250 -5.21 3.16 -2.41
CA GLY A 250 -5.38 3.14 -0.96
C GLY A 250 -4.16 2.57 -0.21
N ALA A 251 -3.97 2.99 1.04
CA ALA A 251 -3.01 2.28 1.90
C ALA A 251 -3.68 1.04 2.51
N LEU A 252 -4.87 1.19 3.07
CA LEU A 252 -5.66 0.10 3.64
C LEU A 252 -7.13 0.22 3.24
N ASP A 253 -7.59 -0.61 2.32
CA ASP A 253 -8.97 -0.54 1.82
C ASP A 253 -9.79 -1.78 2.19
N MET A 254 -11.03 -1.55 2.59
CA MET A 254 -12.01 -2.56 3.02
C MET A 254 -13.33 -2.37 2.25
N SER A 255 -13.82 -3.39 1.55
CA SER A 255 -15.03 -3.24 0.73
C SER A 255 -15.84 -4.54 0.58
N HIS A 256 -17.01 -4.45 -0.06
CA HIS A 256 -17.83 -5.58 -0.47
C HIS A 256 -18.23 -6.50 0.69
N ALA A 257 -18.94 -5.98 1.70
CA ALA A 257 -19.33 -6.72 2.90
C ALA A 257 -18.16 -7.35 3.68
N THR A 258 -16.95 -6.79 3.59
CA THR A 258 -15.88 -7.09 4.56
C THR A 258 -16.39 -6.82 5.98
N ASP A 259 -16.00 -7.66 6.93
CA ASP A 259 -16.60 -7.60 8.26
C ASP A 259 -15.70 -8.17 9.36
N PHE A 260 -15.99 -7.80 10.61
CA PHE A 260 -15.24 -8.25 11.78
C PHE A 260 -13.73 -7.97 11.67
N VAL A 261 -13.40 -6.70 11.39
CA VAL A 261 -12.01 -6.26 11.21
C VAL A 261 -11.54 -5.46 12.42
N THR A 262 -10.28 -5.62 12.79
CA THR A 262 -9.60 -4.72 13.72
C THR A 262 -8.25 -4.33 13.14
N VAL A 263 -8.02 -3.02 13.11
CA VAL A 263 -6.77 -2.37 12.75
C VAL A 263 -6.21 -1.79 14.04
N GLN A 264 -5.04 -2.26 14.47
CA GLN A 264 -4.45 -1.81 15.73
C GLN A 264 -2.94 -1.62 15.60
N ASN A 265 -2.39 -0.72 16.43
CA ASN A 265 -0.96 -0.40 16.46
C ASN A 265 -0.35 -0.19 15.06
N THR A 266 -1.12 0.26 14.08
CA THR A 266 -0.68 0.38 12.69
C THR A 266 -0.33 1.84 12.43
N TYR A 267 0.75 2.07 11.68
CA TYR A 267 1.21 3.39 11.27
C TYR A 267 0.95 3.57 9.78
N ILE A 268 0.05 4.48 9.43
CA ILE A 268 -0.26 4.83 8.03
C ILE A 268 0.19 6.25 7.78
N HIS A 269 1.08 6.47 6.80
CA HIS A 269 1.69 7.77 6.62
C HIS A 269 2.13 8.09 5.19
N ASP A 270 2.33 9.38 4.93
CA ASP A 270 2.83 9.90 3.66
C ASP A 270 2.02 9.36 2.47
N HIS A 271 0.70 9.54 2.50
CA HIS A 271 -0.23 8.92 1.55
C HIS A 271 -1.44 9.80 1.26
N TRP A 272 -1.99 9.74 0.05
CA TRP A 272 -3.16 10.55 -0.34
C TRP A 272 -4.49 10.01 0.21
N LYS A 273 -4.77 8.73 -0.04
CA LYS A 273 -6.02 8.04 0.34
C LYS A 273 -5.69 6.96 1.37
N CYS A 274 -5.81 7.24 2.66
CA CYS A 274 -5.23 6.37 3.68
C CYS A 274 -6.06 5.10 3.97
N ASP A 275 -7.33 5.22 4.34
CA ASP A 275 -8.15 4.05 4.71
C ASP A 275 -9.62 4.20 4.26
N LEU A 276 -10.03 3.43 3.25
CA LEU A 276 -11.42 3.40 2.76
C LEU A 276 -12.18 2.18 3.30
N VAL A 277 -13.39 2.41 3.81
CA VAL A 277 -14.35 1.35 4.16
C VAL A 277 -15.67 1.58 3.43
N GLY A 278 -15.98 0.69 2.47
CA GLY A 278 -17.13 0.81 1.58
C GLY A 278 -16.82 1.67 0.36
N HIS A 279 -16.73 1.05 -0.81
CA HIS A 279 -16.13 1.67 -2.01
C HIS A 279 -17.08 2.57 -2.81
N SER A 280 -18.40 2.46 -2.62
CA SER A 280 -19.39 3.19 -3.42
C SER A 280 -20.69 3.43 -2.67
N ASP A 281 -21.29 4.61 -2.85
CA ASP A 281 -22.63 4.94 -2.36
C ASP A 281 -23.71 4.02 -2.94
N ASN A 282 -23.45 3.41 -4.11
CA ASN A 282 -24.37 2.50 -4.77
C ASN A 282 -24.24 1.03 -4.32
N ASN A 283 -23.32 0.73 -3.39
CA ASN A 283 -23.10 -0.64 -2.91
C ASN A 283 -23.90 -1.00 -1.65
N GLY A 284 -24.86 -0.15 -1.24
CA GLY A 284 -25.62 -0.33 -0.01
C GLY A 284 -26.33 -1.68 0.11
N ALA A 285 -26.76 -2.29 -0.99
CA ALA A 285 -27.41 -3.61 -0.97
C ALA A 285 -26.50 -4.73 -0.47
N GLN A 286 -25.18 -4.61 -0.67
CA GLN A 286 -24.20 -5.55 -0.17
C GLN A 286 -23.62 -5.09 1.17
N ASP A 287 -23.32 -3.80 1.32
CA ASP A 287 -22.54 -3.29 2.46
C ASP A 287 -23.38 -3.02 3.73
N THR A 288 -24.70 -2.80 3.59
CA THR A 288 -25.57 -2.56 4.76
C THR A 288 -25.63 -3.79 5.65
N GLY A 289 -25.37 -3.60 6.95
CA GLY A 289 -25.29 -4.69 7.94
C GLY A 289 -23.91 -5.34 8.07
N HIS A 290 -22.93 -4.88 7.28
CA HIS A 290 -21.53 -5.32 7.32
C HIS A 290 -20.59 -4.15 7.64
N LEU A 291 -19.31 -4.25 7.26
CA LEU A 291 -18.29 -3.20 7.43
C LEU A 291 -18.11 -2.79 8.90
N ARG A 292 -18.07 -3.77 9.82
CA ARG A 292 -17.74 -3.52 11.23
C ARG A 292 -16.24 -3.53 11.43
N VAL A 293 -15.70 -2.35 11.75
CA VAL A 293 -14.25 -2.14 11.84
C VAL A 293 -13.89 -1.41 13.13
N THR A 294 -12.84 -1.89 13.79
CA THR A 294 -12.24 -1.23 14.96
C THR A 294 -10.88 -0.64 14.56
N TRP A 295 -10.63 0.61 14.91
CA TRP A 295 -9.32 1.26 14.85
C TRP A 295 -8.84 1.56 16.26
N TYR A 296 -7.82 0.84 16.72
CA TYR A 296 -7.35 0.90 18.09
C TYR A 296 -5.86 1.21 18.18
N ARG A 297 -5.50 2.38 18.74
CA ARG A 297 -4.10 2.76 19.00
C ARG A 297 -3.21 2.82 17.74
N ASN A 298 -3.80 3.24 16.63
CA ASN A 298 -3.08 3.50 15.40
C ASN A 298 -2.46 4.90 15.39
N ARG A 299 -1.49 5.08 14.49
CA ARG A 299 -0.90 6.37 14.19
C ARG A 299 -1.16 6.71 12.73
N TRP A 300 -1.57 7.93 12.46
CA TRP A 300 -1.60 8.50 11.12
C TRP A 300 -0.78 9.78 11.06
N THR A 301 0.02 9.94 10.01
CA THR A 301 0.84 11.15 9.85
C THR A 301 0.98 11.51 8.38
N ASN A 302 0.78 12.78 8.01
CA ASN A 302 0.89 13.20 6.62
C ASN A 302 0.02 12.36 5.67
N CYS A 303 -1.24 12.16 6.07
CA CYS A 303 -2.28 11.61 5.21
C CYS A 303 -3.06 12.78 4.61
N ASN A 304 -3.34 12.78 3.31
CA ASN A 304 -4.25 13.81 2.80
C ASN A 304 -5.67 13.56 3.32
N SER A 305 -6.20 12.35 3.19
CA SER A 305 -7.60 12.06 3.54
C SER A 305 -7.83 10.61 3.95
N ARG A 306 -9.07 10.32 4.39
CA ARG A 306 -9.60 8.99 4.73
C ARG A 306 -8.92 8.38 5.96
N GLN A 307 -9.20 8.93 7.15
CA GLN A 307 -8.56 8.49 8.40
C GLN A 307 -9.56 8.03 9.50
N PRO A 308 -10.45 7.04 9.28
CA PRO A 308 -10.80 6.37 8.01
C PRO A 308 -12.00 7.05 7.31
N SER A 309 -12.31 6.66 6.08
CA SER A 309 -13.57 7.03 5.40
C SER A 309 -14.54 5.85 5.42
N LEU A 310 -15.64 5.94 6.18
CA LEU A 310 -16.60 4.84 6.37
C LEU A 310 -17.95 5.12 5.69
N ARG A 311 -18.44 4.15 4.90
CA ARG A 311 -19.82 4.09 4.39
C ARG A 311 -20.60 2.94 5.01
N PHE A 312 -21.89 3.13 5.28
CA PHE A 312 -22.90 2.14 5.74
C PHE A 312 -22.66 1.43 7.08
N GLY A 313 -21.40 1.10 7.39
CA GLY A 313 -21.00 0.20 8.44
C GLY A 313 -20.96 0.82 9.83
N THR A 314 -20.28 0.12 10.72
CA THR A 314 -20.10 0.52 12.12
C THR A 314 -18.61 0.62 12.45
N GLY A 315 -18.17 1.82 12.82
CA GLY A 315 -16.77 2.11 13.14
C GLY A 315 -16.56 2.35 14.63
N HIS A 316 -15.54 1.75 15.23
CA HIS A 316 -15.07 2.14 16.56
C HIS A 316 -13.63 2.66 16.47
N VAL A 317 -13.46 3.95 16.67
CA VAL A 317 -12.17 4.65 16.65
C VAL A 317 -11.79 4.98 18.08
N VAL A 318 -10.70 4.40 18.60
CA VAL A 318 -10.30 4.59 19.99
C VAL A 318 -8.78 4.70 20.19
N ASN A 319 -8.35 5.72 20.94
CA ASN A 319 -6.96 6.03 21.26
C ASN A 319 -6.02 6.11 20.05
N ASN A 320 -6.49 6.64 18.93
CA ASN A 320 -5.63 6.85 17.79
C ASN A 320 -5.00 8.25 17.79
N TYR A 321 -3.83 8.37 17.17
CA TYR A 321 -3.14 9.64 16.99
C TYR A 321 -3.11 10.04 15.51
N TYR A 322 -3.60 11.22 15.19
CA TYR A 322 -3.64 11.78 13.84
C TYR A 322 -2.82 13.06 13.78
N GLN A 323 -1.98 13.18 12.75
CA GLN A 323 -1.08 14.34 12.64
C GLN A 323 -0.93 14.84 11.20
N ASN A 324 -0.93 16.17 11.03
CA ASN A 324 -0.59 16.87 9.80
C ASN A 324 -1.35 16.32 8.58
N SER A 325 -2.68 16.35 8.64
CA SER A 325 -3.53 15.74 7.60
C SER A 325 -4.61 16.73 7.15
N ALA A 326 -5.04 16.67 5.89
CA ALA A 326 -6.08 17.60 5.44
C ALA A 326 -7.45 17.18 5.97
N LEU A 327 -7.79 15.90 5.89
CA LEU A 327 -9.06 15.34 6.35
C LEU A 327 -8.86 14.14 7.28
N GLY A 328 -9.50 14.20 8.45
CA GLY A 328 -9.58 13.12 9.42
C GLY A 328 -10.53 11.98 9.01
N TYR A 329 -11.34 11.51 9.98
CA TYR A 329 -12.34 10.50 9.69
C TYR A 329 -13.57 11.08 8.98
N SER A 330 -14.28 10.23 8.25
CA SER A 330 -15.55 10.57 7.60
C SER A 330 -16.58 9.48 7.87
N SER A 331 -17.82 9.89 8.15
CA SER A 331 -18.95 8.98 8.37
C SER A 331 -20.03 9.29 7.34
N ARG A 332 -20.33 8.33 6.47
CA ARG A 332 -21.19 8.55 5.30
C ARG A 332 -22.18 7.42 5.09
N MET A 333 -23.19 7.67 4.27
CA MET A 333 -24.20 6.70 3.85
C MET A 333 -24.86 6.00 5.05
N GLY A 334 -25.20 6.76 6.09
CA GLY A 334 -25.83 6.24 7.31
C GLY A 334 -24.90 5.49 8.27
N ALA A 335 -23.60 5.46 8.01
CA ALA A 335 -22.62 4.83 8.90
C ALA A 335 -22.73 5.34 10.34
N GLN A 336 -22.40 4.49 11.30
CA GLN A 336 -22.39 4.82 12.73
C GLN A 336 -20.97 4.68 13.28
N MET A 337 -20.41 5.77 13.82
CA MET A 337 -19.09 5.74 14.45
C MET A 337 -19.16 6.05 15.94
N LEU A 338 -18.38 5.33 16.74
CA LEU A 338 -18.06 5.65 18.12
C LEU A 338 -16.58 6.07 18.13
N VAL A 339 -16.33 7.33 18.44
CA VAL A 339 -15.01 7.95 18.34
C VAL A 339 -14.60 8.40 19.73
N GLU A 340 -13.59 7.75 20.31
CA GLU A 340 -13.26 7.91 21.72
C GLU A 340 -11.76 8.16 21.97
N TYR A 341 -11.46 9.07 22.89
CA TYR A 341 -10.14 9.27 23.50
C TYR A 341 -8.97 9.32 22.51
N SER A 342 -9.21 9.84 21.30
CA SER A 342 -8.23 9.96 20.23
C SER A 342 -7.76 11.42 20.11
N GLN A 343 -6.63 11.63 19.46
CA GLN A 343 -5.99 12.94 19.37
C GLN A 343 -5.69 13.33 17.92
N TRP A 344 -6.08 14.54 17.53
CA TRP A 344 -5.79 15.17 16.24
C TRP A 344 -4.91 16.40 16.44
N VAL A 345 -3.80 16.45 15.70
CA VAL A 345 -2.84 17.56 15.75
C VAL A 345 -2.59 18.06 14.34
N ASN A 346 -2.92 19.31 14.06
CA ASN A 346 -2.85 19.89 12.71
C ASN A 346 -3.63 19.05 11.68
N VAL A 347 -4.86 18.64 12.03
CA VAL A 347 -5.80 18.07 11.07
C VAL A 347 -6.81 19.15 10.70
N THR A 348 -6.89 19.49 9.42
CA THR A 348 -7.62 20.69 8.97
C THR A 348 -9.12 20.54 9.19
N GLU A 349 -9.70 19.41 8.79
CA GLU A 349 -11.13 19.15 8.90
C GLU A 349 -11.43 17.72 9.36
N ILE A 350 -12.58 17.56 10.01
CA ILE A 350 -13.19 16.26 10.33
C ILE A 350 -14.49 16.17 9.58
N ASP A 351 -14.55 15.18 8.67
CA ASP A 351 -15.63 14.99 7.72
C ASP A 351 -15.85 16.18 6.75
N TYR A 352 -16.25 15.87 5.53
CA TYR A 352 -16.93 16.82 4.65
C TYR A 352 -17.95 16.07 3.80
N GLU A 353 -19.02 16.76 3.45
CA GLU A 353 -20.16 16.15 2.76
C GLU A 353 -19.78 15.75 1.33
N GLU A 354 -19.47 14.48 1.17
CA GLU A 354 -18.92 13.89 -0.07
C GLU A 354 -19.82 12.79 -0.66
N SER A 355 -20.86 12.41 0.08
CA SER A 355 -21.83 11.36 -0.26
C SER A 355 -23.25 11.90 -0.18
N ASP A 356 -24.17 11.24 -0.87
CA ASP A 356 -25.59 11.66 -0.94
C ASP A 356 -26.32 11.63 0.41
N VAL A 357 -25.80 10.86 1.37
CA VAL A 357 -26.39 10.71 2.71
C VAL A 357 -25.28 10.84 3.76
N VAL A 358 -25.51 11.70 4.74
CA VAL A 358 -24.62 11.87 5.90
C VAL A 358 -24.57 10.61 6.77
N GLY A 359 -23.45 10.36 7.44
CA GLY A 359 -23.35 9.38 8.51
C GLY A 359 -23.54 10.02 9.89
N TYR A 360 -23.08 9.31 10.91
CA TYR A 360 -23.24 9.71 12.30
C TYR A 360 -21.99 9.39 13.12
N ALA A 361 -21.74 10.19 14.16
CA ALA A 361 -20.68 9.94 15.12
C ALA A 361 -21.15 10.20 16.56
N VAL A 362 -20.75 9.33 17.48
CA VAL A 362 -20.77 9.58 18.93
C VAL A 362 -19.35 9.91 19.34
N ASP A 363 -19.13 11.16 19.76
CA ASP A 363 -17.84 11.68 20.18
C ASP A 363 -17.66 11.60 21.71
N ARG A 364 -16.52 11.07 22.19
CA ARG A 364 -16.23 10.96 23.61
C ARG A 364 -14.76 11.19 23.96
N GLY A 365 -14.46 12.29 24.65
CA GLY A 365 -13.14 12.51 25.26
C GLY A 365 -11.99 12.69 24.24
N ASN A 366 -12.32 13.05 23.01
CA ASN A 366 -11.35 13.34 21.95
C ASN A 366 -10.69 14.71 22.15
N ASP A 367 -9.45 14.82 21.68
CA ASP A 367 -8.70 16.07 21.59
C ASP A 367 -8.48 16.43 20.12
N TYR A 368 -9.22 17.41 19.61
CA TYR A 368 -9.08 17.87 18.21
C TYR A 368 -7.97 18.91 18.01
N GLY A 369 -7.19 19.21 19.06
CA GLY A 369 -6.15 20.23 19.02
C GLY A 369 -6.73 21.60 18.63
N THR A 370 -6.16 22.21 17.60
CA THR A 370 -6.65 23.48 17.02
C THR A 370 -7.65 23.28 15.87
N GLY A 371 -7.93 22.03 15.48
CA GLY A 371 -8.91 21.70 14.45
C GLY A 371 -10.34 21.89 14.95
N GLN A 372 -11.31 21.86 14.01
CA GLN A 372 -12.73 21.87 14.37
C GLN A 372 -13.20 20.45 14.71
N PRO A 373 -14.04 20.28 15.75
CA PRO A 373 -14.72 19.01 16.00
C PRO A 373 -15.65 18.65 14.82
N PRO A 374 -16.06 17.37 14.69
CA PRO A 374 -16.92 16.90 13.61
C PRO A 374 -18.23 17.70 13.51
N ILE A 375 -18.68 17.94 12.27
CA ILE A 375 -20.00 18.53 11.96
C ILE A 375 -21.08 17.42 11.82
N LEU A 376 -20.71 16.16 12.09
CA LEU A 376 -21.59 15.01 11.94
C LEU A 376 -22.75 15.02 12.95
N PRO A 377 -23.97 14.64 12.53
CA PRO A 377 -25.07 14.37 13.46
C PRO A 377 -24.71 13.29 14.48
N VAL A 378 -25.24 13.41 15.70
CA VAL A 378 -25.00 12.43 16.75
C VAL A 378 -25.69 11.11 16.43
N GLY A 379 -24.93 10.02 16.48
CA GLY A 379 -25.40 8.67 16.19
C GLY A 379 -25.99 7.91 17.38
N THR A 380 -26.22 6.62 17.18
CA THR A 380 -26.79 5.70 18.19
C THR A 380 -25.78 4.70 18.75
N LEU A 381 -24.58 4.61 18.18
CA LEU A 381 -23.53 3.69 18.62
C LEU A 381 -22.85 4.17 19.91
N ASN A 382 -23.50 3.94 21.05
CA ASN A 382 -23.02 4.40 22.36
C ASN A 382 -22.08 3.40 23.06
N SER A 383 -22.01 2.17 22.54
CA SER A 383 -21.22 1.06 23.08
C SER A 383 -20.90 0.04 21.98
N VAL A 384 -19.87 -0.76 22.20
CA VAL A 384 -19.47 -1.88 21.34
C VAL A 384 -19.60 -3.23 22.05
N PRO A 385 -19.82 -4.34 21.32
CA PRO A 385 -20.08 -5.66 21.91
C PRO A 385 -18.82 -6.45 22.29
N TYR A 386 -17.72 -5.77 22.63
CA TYR A 386 -16.46 -6.39 23.05
C TYR A 386 -15.79 -5.53 24.14
N SER A 387 -14.92 -6.16 24.93
CA SER A 387 -14.12 -5.46 25.94
C SER A 387 -12.92 -4.75 25.31
N TYR A 388 -12.58 -3.58 25.85
CA TYR A 388 -11.40 -2.81 25.47
C TYR A 388 -10.94 -1.97 26.67
N SER A 389 -9.69 -1.49 26.61
CA SER A 389 -9.15 -0.54 27.58
C SER A 389 -8.84 0.77 26.89
N THR A 390 -8.98 1.88 27.61
CA THR A 390 -8.63 3.21 27.10
C THR A 390 -7.32 3.68 27.70
N LEU A 391 -6.58 4.48 26.92
CA LEU A 391 -5.51 5.32 27.38
C LEU A 391 -6.06 6.71 27.69
N ASP A 392 -5.41 7.43 28.60
CA ASP A 392 -5.63 8.86 28.73
C ASP A 392 -5.24 9.55 27.41
N THR A 393 -6.10 10.43 26.89
CA THR A 393 -5.91 11.11 25.61
C THR A 393 -4.55 11.82 25.51
N SER A 394 -4.02 12.35 26.62
CA SER A 394 -2.69 13.00 26.65
C SER A 394 -1.51 12.06 26.42
N THR A 395 -1.70 10.75 26.63
CA THR A 395 -0.66 9.72 26.47
C THR A 395 -0.69 9.03 25.10
N VAL A 396 -1.73 9.29 24.30
CA VAL A 396 -1.96 8.62 23.01
C VAL A 396 -0.81 8.83 22.03
N ASN A 397 -0.29 10.05 21.90
CA ASN A 397 0.88 10.32 21.05
C ASN A 397 2.10 9.49 21.47
N ALA A 398 2.43 9.50 22.77
CA ALA A 398 3.59 8.77 23.29
C ALA A 398 3.46 7.26 23.09
N TYR A 399 2.27 6.70 23.35
CA TYR A 399 2.01 5.29 23.14
C TYR A 399 2.14 4.92 21.67
N THR A 400 1.46 5.64 20.78
CA THR A 400 1.43 5.31 19.35
C THR A 400 2.80 5.51 18.71
N ALA A 401 3.60 6.50 19.13
CA ALA A 401 4.97 6.67 18.65
C ALA A 401 5.89 5.49 19.03
N ALA A 402 5.67 4.88 20.20
CA ALA A 402 6.46 3.75 20.68
C ALA A 402 6.04 2.41 20.07
N ASN A 403 4.73 2.24 19.78
CA ASN A 403 4.17 0.94 19.45
C ASN A 403 3.66 0.83 18.01
N ALA A 404 3.23 1.92 17.36
CA ALA A 404 2.62 1.81 16.04
C ALA A 404 3.67 1.58 14.93
N GLY A 405 3.31 0.79 13.92
CA GLY A 405 4.19 0.43 12.80
C GLY A 405 4.90 -0.91 13.01
N GLN A 406 5.87 -1.22 12.14
CA GLN A 406 6.67 -2.44 12.22
C GLN A 406 7.59 -2.40 13.46
N LYS A 407 7.03 -2.74 14.63
CA LYS A 407 7.68 -2.66 15.95
C LYS A 407 7.69 -3.99 16.71
N LEU A 408 7.07 -5.05 16.18
CA LEU A 408 7.15 -6.37 16.81
C LEU A 408 8.58 -6.90 16.67
N SER A 409 9.07 -7.52 17.74
CA SER A 409 10.37 -8.20 17.75
C SER A 409 10.26 -9.54 17.03
N CYS A 410 10.48 -9.46 15.72
CA CYS A 410 10.56 -10.53 14.73
C CYS A 410 11.98 -10.58 14.13
#